data_AF-A0AAN5D2L4-F1
#
_entry.id   AF-A0AAN5D2L4-F1
#
_cell.length_a   1.000
_cell.length_b   1.000
_cell.length_c   1.000
_cell.angle_alpha   90.00
_cell.angle_beta   90.00
_cell.angle_gamma   90.00
#
_symmetry.space_group_name_H-M   'P 1'
#
loop_
_entity.id
_entity.type
_entity.pdbx_description
1 polymer ?
#
loop_
_entity_poly.entity_id
_entity_poly.type
_entity_poly.pdbx_seq_one_letter_code
_entity_poly.pdbx_strand_id
1 'polypeptide(L)'
;MVIPANSRAAAVALSRLTSGIVATPSAQIICMISDTIRGDSTLPYDRFHAYQLGMLSTEVFLIISAICSLILVFFFTGDCEKAEEKEINDGEERPIDEDTFLVDKPKERSESILETYVRSRTTTVNSLQFM
;
A
#
# COMPACT_ATOMS: atom_id res chain seq x y z
N MET A 1 -3.91 14.08 11.26
CA MET A 1 -3.33 12.90 10.57
C MET A 1 -4.44 12.23 9.79
N VAL A 2 -4.34 12.17 8.45
CA VAL A 2 -5.47 11.84 7.55
C VAL A 2 -5.99 10.39 7.67
N ILE A 3 -5.22 9.48 8.28
CA ILE A 3 -5.61 8.08 8.45
C ILE A 3 -5.99 7.81 9.90
N PRO A 4 -7.20 7.28 10.18
CA PRO A 4 -7.64 7.00 11.54
C PRO A 4 -6.76 5.93 12.18
N ALA A 5 -6.67 5.95 13.51
CA ALA A 5 -5.70 5.16 14.28
C ALA A 5 -5.79 3.64 14.02
N ASN A 6 -7.01 3.13 13.84
CA ASN A 6 -7.32 1.74 13.54
C ASN A 6 -6.84 1.27 12.15
N SER A 7 -6.64 2.18 11.19
CA SER A 7 -6.29 1.85 9.80
C SER A 7 -4.84 2.14 9.42
N ARG A 8 -4.02 2.63 10.37
CA ARG A 8 -2.62 3.01 10.12
C ARG A 8 -1.77 1.83 9.64
N ALA A 9 -1.93 0.67 10.25
CA ALA A 9 -1.18 -0.53 9.88
C ALA A 9 -1.49 -0.98 8.44
N ALA A 10 -2.78 -0.94 8.05
CA ALA A 10 -3.21 -1.27 6.70
C ALA A 10 -2.66 -0.27 5.67
N ALA A 11 -2.64 1.03 6.00
CA ALA A 11 -2.08 2.05 5.13
C ALA A 11 -0.56 1.89 4.92
N VAL A 12 0.18 1.56 5.98
CA VAL A 12 1.62 1.27 5.88
C VAL A 12 1.86 0.02 5.04
N ALA A 13 1.08 -1.04 5.25
CA ALA A 13 1.18 -2.27 4.46
C ALA A 13 0.90 -2.00 2.97
N LEU A 14 -0.15 -1.23 2.66
CA LEU A 14 -0.49 -0.84 1.30
C LEU A 14 0.62 -0.01 0.65
N SER A 15 1.20 0.96 1.38
CA SER A 15 2.33 1.77 0.90
C SER A 15 3.57 0.91 0.57
N ARG A 16 3.87 -0.08 1.42
CA ARG A 16 4.98 -1.02 1.18
C ARG A 16 4.70 -1.91 -0.03
N LEU A 17 3.46 -2.37 -0.19
CA LEU A 17 3.05 -3.17 -1.34
C LEU A 17 3.20 -2.38 -2.64
N THR A 18 2.69 -1.15 -2.72
CA THR A 18 2.86 -0.30 -3.91
C THR A 18 4.32 -0.03 -4.21
N SER A 19 5.14 0.26 -3.19
CA SER A 19 6.58 0.44 -3.38
C SER A 19 7.25 -0.81 -3.95
N GLY A 20 6.91 -2.00 -3.47
CA GLY A 20 7.45 -3.27 -3.96
C GLY A 20 7.04 -3.60 -5.40
N ILE A 21 5.78 -3.33 -5.76
CA ILE A 21 5.27 -3.54 -7.13
C ILE A 21 6.00 -2.65 -8.12
N VAL A 22 6.34 -1.42 -7.75
CA VAL A 22 7.04 -0.47 -8.63
C VAL A 22 8.54 -0.77 -8.69
N ALA A 23 9.16 -1.19 -7.59
CA ALA A 23 10.59 -1.48 -7.54
C ALA A 23 10.99 -2.64 -8.44
N THR A 24 10.19 -3.71 -8.49
CA THR A 24 10.54 -4.96 -9.20
C THR A 24 10.74 -4.77 -10.72
N PRO A 25 9.83 -4.11 -11.47
CA PRO A 25 10.02 -3.88 -12.91
C PRO A 25 10.97 -2.72 -13.23
N SER A 26 11.32 -1.87 -12.26
CA SER A 26 12.10 -0.64 -12.52
C SER A 26 13.45 -0.92 -13.21
N ALA A 27 14.19 -1.93 -12.75
CA ALA A 27 15.45 -2.34 -13.35
C ALA A 27 15.26 -2.86 -14.78
N GLN A 28 14.17 -3.59 -15.04
CA GLN A 28 13.87 -4.11 -16.38
C GLN A 28 13.58 -2.98 -17.36
N ILE A 29 12.82 -1.96 -16.94
CA ILE A 29 12.51 -0.79 -17.75
C ILE A 29 13.79 -0.04 -18.12
N ILE A 30 14.70 0.18 -17.15
CA ILE A 30 15.99 0.85 -17.40
C ILE A 30 16.82 0.06 -18.40
N CYS A 31 16.89 -1.26 -18.25
CA CYS A 31 17.57 -2.13 -19.21
C CYS A 31 16.96 -2.01 -20.61
N MET A 32 15.62 -2.05 -20.74
CA MET A 32 14.94 -1.90 -22.02
C MET A 32 15.21 -0.54 -22.68
N ILE A 33 15.18 0.55 -21.91
CA ILE A 33 15.49 1.90 -22.42
C ILE A 33 16.95 1.97 -22.88
N SER A 34 17.88 1.45 -22.07
CA SER A 34 19.30 1.42 -22.40
C SER A 34 19.58 0.58 -23.65
N ASP A 35 18.92 -0.58 -23.81
CA ASP A 35 19.06 -1.43 -25.00
C ASP A 35 18.46 -0.74 -26.23
N THR A 36 17.33 -0.04 -26.07
CA THR A 36 16.71 0.75 -27.15
C THR A 36 17.61 1.88 -27.63
N ILE A 37 18.27 2.59 -26.71
CA ILE A 37 19.21 3.68 -27.03
C ILE A 37 20.48 3.13 -27.69
N ARG A 38 20.98 1.99 -27.21
CA ARG A 38 22.17 1.33 -27.79
C ARG A 38 21.93 0.87 -29.23
N GLY A 39 20.73 0.40 -29.53
CA GLY A 39 20.42 -0.27 -30.78
C GLY A 39 21.32 -1.49 -31.01
N ASP A 40 21.79 -1.67 -32.25
CA ASP A 40 22.63 -2.80 -32.65
C ASP A 40 24.14 -2.58 -32.44
N SER A 41 24.55 -1.43 -31.86
CA SER A 41 25.97 -1.16 -31.67
C SER A 41 26.59 -2.09 -30.62
N THR A 42 27.70 -2.72 -30.99
CA THR A 42 28.49 -3.60 -30.12
C THR A 42 29.71 -2.92 -29.53
N LEU A 43 29.96 -1.65 -29.88
CA LEU A 43 31.12 -0.90 -29.41
C LEU A 43 31.00 -0.64 -27.89
N PRO A 44 32.09 -0.79 -27.13
CA PRO A 44 32.07 -0.60 -25.68
C PRO A 44 31.78 0.86 -25.29
N TYR A 45 32.17 1.82 -26.13
CA TYR A 45 31.88 3.24 -25.93
C TYR A 45 30.37 3.53 -25.98
N ASP A 46 29.68 3.01 -26.99
CA ASP A 46 28.23 3.22 -27.17
C ASP A 46 27.42 2.55 -26.07
N ARG A 47 27.89 1.40 -25.55
CA ARG A 47 27.29 0.75 -24.37
C ARG A 47 27.33 1.63 -23.13
N PHE A 48 28.48 2.24 -22.87
CA PHE A 48 28.63 3.13 -21.72
C PHE A 48 27.80 4.40 -21.88
N HIS A 49 27.78 4.97 -23.08
CA HIS A 49 26.99 6.17 -23.37
C HIS A 49 25.48 5.89 -23.25
N ALA A 50 25.00 4.79 -23.82
CA ALA A 50 23.60 4.38 -23.70
C ALA A 50 23.18 4.13 -22.25
N TYR A 51 24.07 3.54 -21.44
CA TYR A 51 23.84 3.35 -20.01
C TYR A 51 23.74 4.69 -19.26
N GLN A 52 24.65 5.64 -19.53
CA GLN A 52 24.60 6.98 -18.93
C GLN A 52 23.29 7.70 -19.28
N LEU A 53 22.86 7.62 -20.54
CA LEU A 53 21.61 8.24 -20.98
C LEU A 53 20.39 7.53 -20.37
N GLY A 54 20.43 6.20 -20.25
CA GLY A 54 19.43 5.41 -19.55
C GLY A 54 19.29 5.81 -18.08
N MET A 55 20.40 5.99 -17.36
CA MET A 55 20.39 6.50 -15.98
C MET A 55 19.83 7.92 -15.91
N LEU A 56 20.23 8.82 -16.81
CA LEU A 56 19.73 10.19 -16.85
C LEU A 56 18.21 10.25 -17.17
N SER A 57 17.68 9.28 -17.91
CA SER A 57 16.24 9.17 -18.15
C SER A 57 15.44 8.90 -16.87
N THR A 58 16.05 8.25 -15.86
CA THR A 58 15.38 7.98 -14.57
C THR A 58 15.15 9.24 -13.75
N GLU A 59 15.99 10.26 -13.92
CA GLU A 59 15.85 11.57 -13.25
C GLU A 59 14.54 12.26 -13.65
N VAL A 60 14.05 12.05 -14.87
CA VAL A 60 12.76 12.61 -15.31
C VAL A 60 11.62 12.07 -14.44
N PHE A 61 11.65 10.79 -14.06
CA PHE A 61 10.64 10.21 -13.18
C PHE A 61 10.75 10.77 -11.75
N LEU A 62 11.95 11.08 -11.27
CA LEU A 62 12.13 11.74 -9.97
C LEU A 62 11.54 13.15 -9.97
N ILE A 63 11.74 13.92 -11.05
CA ILE A 63 11.13 15.26 -11.19
C ILE A 63 9.61 15.17 -11.19
N ILE A 64 9.03 14.24 -11.95
CA ILE A 64 7.57 14.02 -11.97
C ILE A 64 7.06 13.64 -10.57
N SER A 65 7.76 12.73 -9.88
CA SER A 65 7.43 12.33 -8.51
C SER A 65 7.47 13.51 -7.53
N ALA A 66 8.46 14.40 -7.66
CA ALA A 66 8.56 15.61 -6.86
C ALA A 66 7.37 16.56 -7.10
N ILE A 67 6.96 16.73 -8.36
CA ILE A 67 5.77 17.53 -8.72
C ILE A 67 4.50 16.91 -8.13
N CYS A 68 4.31 15.60 -8.27
CA CYS A 68 3.16 14.90 -7.67
C CYS A 68 3.14 15.06 -6.13
N SER A 69 4.29 14.95 -5.48
CA SER A 69 4.42 15.14 -4.03
C SER A 69 4.07 16.56 -3.62
N LEU A 70 4.52 17.56 -4.38
CA LEU A 70 4.22 18.97 -4.15
C LEU A 70 2.72 19.25 -4.30
N ILE A 71 2.08 18.68 -5.32
CA ILE A 71 0.61 18.75 -5.51
C ILE A 71 -0.12 18.16 -4.29
N LEU A 72 0.30 16.99 -3.81
CA LEU A 72 -0.31 16.35 -2.63
C LEU A 72 -0.21 17.23 -1.38
N VAL A 73 0.92 17.92 -1.16
CA VAL A 73 1.07 18.83 -0.02
C VAL A 73 0.08 19.98 -0.09
N PHE A 74 -0.17 20.55 -1.28
CA PHE A 74 -1.16 21.62 -1.44
C PHE A 74 -2.60 21.16 -1.18
N PHE A 75 -2.96 19.95 -1.62
CA PHE A 75 -4.29 19.41 -1.34
C PHE A 75 -4.48 18.97 0.11
N PHE A 76 -3.40 18.53 0.76
CA PHE A 76 -3.43 18.02 2.13
C PHE A 76 -3.99 19.05 3.13
N THR A 77 -3.66 20.34 2.98
CA THR A 77 -4.17 21.39 3.89
C THR A 77 -5.68 21.55 3.77
N GLY A 78 -6.21 21.60 2.54
CA GLY A 78 -7.65 21.71 2.31
C GLY A 78 -8.41 20.45 2.74
N ASP A 79 -7.84 19.27 2.55
CA ASP A 79 -8.43 18.02 3.01
C ASP A 79 -8.46 17.91 4.54
N CYS A 80 -7.48 18.49 5.24
CA CYS A 80 -7.48 18.53 6.71
C CYS A 80 -8.59 19.44 7.24
N GLU A 81 -8.75 20.65 6.70
CA GLU A 81 -9.82 21.58 7.11
C GLU A 81 -11.20 20.96 6.87
N LYS A 82 -11.40 20.33 5.71
CA LYS A 82 -12.65 19.66 5.37
C LYS A 82 -12.94 18.43 6.24
N ALA A 83 -11.90 17.69 6.63
CA ALA A 83 -12.06 16.55 7.53
C ALA A 83 -12.44 17.00 8.94
N GLU A 84 -11.87 18.09 9.43
CA GLU A 84 -12.21 18.68 10.74
C GLU A 84 -13.64 19.22 10.76
N GLU A 85 -14.08 19.94 9.73
CA GLU A 85 -15.47 20.41 9.61
C GLU A 85 -16.49 19.26 9.61
N LYS A 86 -16.12 18.13 9.01
CA LYS A 86 -16.96 16.93 9.01
C LYS A 86 -16.99 16.24 10.39
N GLU A 87 -15.87 16.16 11.10
CA GLU A 87 -15.85 15.62 12.47
C GLU A 87 -16.69 16.48 13.43
N ILE A 88 -16.69 17.81 13.26
CA ILE A 88 -17.51 18.72 14.09
C ILE A 88 -19.01 18.51 13.80
N ASN A 89 -19.42 18.47 12.52
CA ASN A 89 -20.82 18.24 12.15
C ASN A 89 -21.32 16.84 12.53
N ASP A 90 -20.53 15.78 12.30
CA ASP A 90 -20.91 14.40 12.64
C ASP A 90 -20.86 14.15 14.17
N GLY A 91 -20.13 14.99 14.93
CA GLY A 91 -20.03 14.95 16.38
C GLY A 91 -21.19 15.63 17.12
N GLU A 92 -21.83 16.63 16.52
CA GLU A 92 -23.01 17.31 17.10
C GLU A 92 -24.32 16.51 16.94
N GLU A 93 -24.41 15.55 16.02
CA GLU A 93 -25.64 14.75 15.80
C GLU A 93 -25.76 13.48 16.66
N ARG A 94 -24.79 13.17 17.52
CA ARG A 94 -24.90 12.02 18.44
C ARG A 94 -25.01 12.51 19.88
N PRO A 95 -26.20 12.46 20.52
CA PRO A 95 -26.23 12.53 21.98
C PRO A 95 -25.33 11.42 22.50
N ILE A 96 -24.32 11.81 23.27
CA ILE A 96 -23.41 10.91 23.96
C ILE A 96 -24.27 10.14 24.98
N ASP A 97 -24.80 9.01 24.55
CA ASP A 97 -25.32 7.98 25.45
C ASP A 97 -24.11 7.18 25.91
N GLU A 98 -23.61 7.52 27.10
CA GLU A 98 -22.42 6.94 27.75
C GLU A 98 -22.50 5.43 27.97
N ASP A 99 -23.61 4.77 27.59
CA ASP A 99 -23.84 3.34 27.69
C ASP A 99 -23.52 2.53 26.42
N THR A 100 -23.12 3.14 25.30
CA THR A 100 -22.67 2.36 24.13
C THR A 100 -21.19 2.00 24.22
N PHE A 101 -20.89 1.05 25.10
CA PHE A 101 -19.73 0.17 24.99
C PHE A 101 -19.72 -0.50 23.60
N LEU A 102 -19.04 0.10 22.62
CA LEU A 102 -18.67 -0.53 21.34
C LEU A 102 -17.56 -1.60 21.52
N VAL A 103 -17.51 -2.23 22.70
CA VAL A 103 -16.65 -3.36 23.09
C VAL A 103 -17.54 -4.56 23.46
N ASP A 104 -18.68 -4.71 22.80
CA ASP A 104 -19.53 -5.89 22.93
C ASP A 104 -19.56 -6.53 21.54
N LYS A 105 -18.86 -7.63 21.21
CA LYS A 105 -18.57 -8.83 22.01
C LYS A 105 -17.25 -9.46 21.55
N PRO A 106 -16.19 -9.52 22.38
CA PRO A 106 -15.04 -10.38 22.10
C PRO A 106 -15.41 -11.87 22.11
N LYS A 107 -16.53 -12.24 22.76
CA LYS A 107 -16.97 -13.62 22.96
C LYS A 107 -17.40 -14.33 21.67
N GLU A 108 -18.07 -13.63 20.75
CA GLU A 108 -18.47 -14.21 19.45
C GLU A 108 -17.27 -14.46 18.52
N ARG A 109 -16.21 -13.63 18.62
CA ARG A 109 -14.98 -13.83 17.83
C ARG A 109 -14.15 -15.00 18.33
N SER A 110 -14.12 -15.26 19.65
CA SER A 110 -13.42 -16.42 20.21
C SER A 110 -14.11 -17.75 19.87
N GLU A 111 -15.45 -17.77 19.79
CA GLU A 111 -16.20 -18.98 19.44
C GLU A 111 -15.99 -19.35 17.97
N SER A 112 -15.98 -18.37 17.05
CA SER A 112 -15.68 -18.57 15.62
C SER A 112 -14.29 -19.17 15.36
N ILE A 113 -13.27 -18.72 16.09
CA ILE A 113 -11.89 -19.23 15.92
C ILE A 113 -11.77 -20.65 16.48
N LEU A 114 -12.40 -20.91 17.63
CA LEU A 114 -12.41 -22.25 18.23
C LEU A 114 -13.14 -23.26 17.33
N GLU A 115 -14.29 -22.88 16.77
CA GLU A 115 -15.07 -23.73 15.88
C GLU A 115 -14.32 -24.05 14.57
N THR A 116 -13.62 -23.06 14.00
CA THR A 116 -12.76 -23.26 12.82
C THR A 116 -11.60 -24.21 13.13
N TYR A 117 -10.99 -24.10 14.31
CA TYR A 117 -9.90 -24.98 14.74
C TYR A 117 -10.37 -26.43 14.97
N VAL A 118 -11.52 -26.61 15.63
CA VAL A 118 -12.11 -27.94 15.88
C VAL A 118 -12.49 -28.61 14.56
N ARG A 119 -13.10 -27.87 13.61
CA ARG A 119 -13.46 -28.39 12.28
C ARG A 119 -12.24 -28.79 11.44
N SER A 120 -11.15 -28.02 11.54
CA SER A 120 -9.89 -28.37 10.87
C SER A 120 -9.34 -29.70 11.39
N ARG A 121 -9.35 -29.92 12.71
CA ARG A 121 -8.83 -31.18 13.30
C ARG A 121 -9.71 -32.40 13.03
N THR A 122 -11.04 -32.31 13.02
CA THR A 122 -11.90 -33.45 12.66
C THR A 122 -11.75 -33.86 11.20
N THR A 123 -11.47 -32.91 10.31
CA THR A 123 -11.23 -33.20 8.89
C THR A 123 -9.94 -34.01 8.72
N THR A 124 -8.88 -33.69 9.46
CA THR A 124 -7.60 -34.43 9.42
C THR A 124 -7.70 -35.83 10.04
N VAL A 125 -8.48 -36.00 11.11
CA VAL A 125 -8.66 -37.31 11.75
C VAL A 125 -9.50 -38.24 10.86
N ASN A 126 -10.56 -37.73 10.22
CA ASN A 126 -11.38 -38.54 9.30
C ASN A 126 -10.63 -38.91 8.01
N SER A 127 -9.69 -38.08 7.54
CA SER A 127 -8.85 -38.42 6.38
C SER A 127 -7.82 -39.53 6.65
N LEU A 128 -7.49 -39.81 7.92
CA LEU A 128 -6.58 -40.88 8.32
C LEU A 128 -7.30 -42.21 8.56
N GLN A 129 -8.62 -42.22 8.67
CA GLN A 129 -9.42 -43.44 8.90
C GLN A 129 -9.89 -44.11 7.59
N PHE A 130 -9.66 -43.46 6.44
CA PHE A 130 -9.96 -43.94 5.09
C PHE A 130 -8.70 -44.35 4.29
N MET A 131 -7.57 -44.52 4.98
CA MET A 131 -6.33 -45.13 4.47
C MET A 131 -6.10 -46.45 5.21
#